data_AF-A0A5D4SCJ8-F1
#
_entry.id   AF-A0A5D4SCJ8-F1
#
_cell.length_a   1.000
_cell.length_b   1.000
_cell.length_c   1.000
_cell.angle_alpha   90.00
_cell.angle_beta   90.00
_cell.angle_gamma   90.00
#
_symmetry.space_group_name_H-M   'P 1'
#
loop_
_entity.id
_entity.type
_entity.pdbx_description
1 polymer ?
#
loop_
_entity_poly.entity_id
_entity_poly.type
_entity_poly.pdbx_seq_one_letter_code
_entity_poly.pdbx_strand_id
1 'polypeptide(L)'
;MKSMIRFVMINNKNENFKFKEYTTELMDKVVSELSAKDVEFYSNKQRTRKCSLILKEKQYLVQFTFIMTHGTSQLKVDISREYDSEDDKELHDLKIKIKDLVIKEWEQCVWLEDRQSEKLAEDLYKDVHFVENSLRRLINTVLFYKLGGDWWDKYMPTQLTKKYKQRNDPYRNQAPSFKNIHTNLLSIDTGDLVTILSFKTYKVRGANIFRAEEPFEFTTGNNLSLLENIHDFKYILNNIMNDPKSVDGLQKDLVKILQNQMEVERDFWLDYFSNCFSCNLEEFQGKWENFSRDRNHVAHNKLIDHKLYQKFKRSMGDLLSLITEAESRFSDHLEQDMNNYIKELEETNEIEYRKKELEERQIKLEEAGVGIRDEEEIIALLQESTGIICDDIMYELYYRSNIEMTYNEPMFRNINEPMFRIVHNTIDSIITVNVGDQIINAEEDSTSNVQFNVYHNDKYQGGFEISYTNGGAVFCNEQGCYIPTTKDELHASEFERLKALIYFLVEVRMPEIEGEIASFPCVKCNNFTVNFSSDNEYSIGYCLSCSHENEVGECLRCEELLDHPHDGFCESCLIYIDSQ
;
A
#
# COMPACT_ATOMS: atom_id res chain seq x y z
N MET A 1 -23.45 23.29 -53.69
CA MET A 1 -22.48 23.65 -52.63
C MET A 1 -23.25 23.90 -51.35
N LYS A 2 -23.03 23.09 -50.32
CA LYS A 2 -23.67 23.23 -49.00
C LYS A 2 -22.95 24.39 -48.29
N SER A 3 -23.68 25.40 -47.80
CA SER A 3 -23.08 26.50 -47.04
C SER A 3 -22.45 25.96 -45.77
N MET A 4 -21.21 26.34 -45.47
CA MET A 4 -20.57 25.97 -44.21
C MET A 4 -20.95 26.93 -43.08
N ILE A 5 -21.10 28.21 -43.42
CA ILE A 5 -21.49 29.26 -42.48
C ILE A 5 -22.54 30.15 -43.15
N ARG A 6 -23.56 30.53 -42.39
CA ARG A 6 -24.63 31.41 -42.82
C ARG A 6 -25.04 32.32 -41.68
N PHE A 7 -25.03 33.62 -41.93
CA PHE A 7 -25.60 34.62 -41.04
C PHE A 7 -26.36 35.69 -41.84
N VAL A 8 -27.31 36.35 -41.17
CA VAL A 8 -28.16 37.39 -41.73
C VAL A 8 -28.01 38.64 -40.88
N MET A 9 -27.78 39.76 -41.56
CA MET A 9 -27.80 41.09 -40.96
C MET A 9 -29.16 41.71 -41.24
N ILE A 10 -29.75 42.34 -40.22
CA ILE A 10 -31.10 42.91 -40.27
C ILE A 10 -31.02 44.41 -40.00
N ASN A 11 -31.75 45.17 -40.80
CA ASN A 11 -31.87 46.62 -40.80
C ASN A 11 -30.53 47.36 -40.96
N ASN A 12 -30.29 47.80 -42.19
CA ASN A 12 -29.21 48.73 -42.49
C ASN A 12 -29.51 50.12 -41.91
N LYS A 13 -28.52 50.72 -41.25
CA LYS A 13 -28.60 52.08 -40.68
C LYS A 13 -28.56 53.18 -41.75
N ASN A 14 -28.08 52.87 -42.95
CA ASN A 14 -27.93 53.81 -44.05
C ASN A 14 -29.15 53.76 -44.99
N GLU A 15 -29.81 54.90 -45.16
CA GLU A 15 -31.00 55.03 -46.04
C GLU A 15 -30.67 54.88 -47.53
N ASN A 16 -29.45 55.21 -47.96
CA ASN A 16 -29.03 55.15 -49.37
C ASN A 16 -28.09 53.96 -49.65
N PHE A 17 -28.58 52.74 -49.38
CA PHE A 17 -27.78 51.52 -49.50
C PHE A 17 -27.59 51.08 -50.96
N LYS A 18 -26.35 51.16 -51.45
CA LYS A 18 -25.96 50.63 -52.76
C LYS A 18 -25.23 49.30 -52.63
N PHE A 19 -25.98 48.21 -52.84
CA PHE A 19 -25.50 46.85 -52.65
C PHE A 19 -24.18 46.52 -53.37
N LYS A 20 -23.98 46.97 -54.62
CA LYS A 20 -22.76 46.69 -55.38
C LYS A 20 -21.55 47.46 -54.85
N GLU A 21 -21.67 48.75 -54.57
CA GLU A 21 -20.56 49.54 -54.02
C GLU A 21 -20.18 48.98 -52.63
N TYR A 22 -21.18 48.71 -51.81
CA TYR A 22 -21.03 48.16 -50.47
C TYR A 22 -20.25 46.85 -50.39
N THR A 23 -20.66 45.82 -51.13
CA THR A 23 -19.98 44.52 -51.02
C THR A 23 -18.58 44.54 -51.63
N THR A 24 -18.29 45.47 -52.55
CA THR A 24 -16.92 45.64 -53.07
C THR A 24 -16.02 46.25 -51.99
N GLU A 25 -16.44 47.37 -51.39
CA GLU A 25 -15.70 48.01 -50.29
C GLU A 25 -15.51 47.09 -49.08
N LEU A 26 -16.53 46.28 -48.76
CA LEU A 26 -16.44 45.28 -47.70
C LEU A 26 -15.33 44.26 -48.00
N MET A 27 -15.29 43.73 -49.22
CA MET A 27 -14.27 42.74 -49.59
C MET A 27 -12.87 43.36 -49.70
N ASP A 28 -12.75 44.62 -50.13
CA ASP A 28 -11.46 45.33 -50.15
C ASP A 28 -10.90 45.51 -48.74
N LYS A 29 -11.76 45.81 -47.76
CA LYS A 29 -11.38 45.85 -46.33
C LYS A 29 -10.99 44.46 -45.80
N VAL A 30 -11.67 43.40 -46.24
CA VAL A 30 -11.31 42.02 -45.87
C VAL A 30 -9.94 41.64 -46.45
N VAL A 31 -9.66 42.03 -47.70
CA VAL A 31 -8.37 41.80 -48.37
C VAL A 31 -7.23 42.49 -47.63
N SER A 32 -7.38 43.77 -47.31
CA SER A 32 -6.33 44.54 -46.65
C SER A 32 -6.03 44.04 -45.24
N GLU A 33 -7.06 43.65 -44.48
CA GLU A 33 -6.89 43.24 -43.09
C GLU A 33 -6.49 41.77 -42.92
N LEU A 34 -6.95 40.85 -43.78
CA LEU A 34 -6.63 39.42 -43.70
C LEU A 34 -5.52 38.98 -44.68
N SER A 35 -4.95 39.91 -45.45
CA SER A 35 -3.97 39.60 -46.51
C SER A 35 -4.47 38.55 -47.50
N ALA A 36 -5.76 38.62 -47.87
CA ALA A 36 -6.37 37.70 -48.84
C ALA A 36 -5.84 37.97 -50.25
N LYS A 37 -5.69 36.91 -51.06
CA LYS A 37 -5.26 36.97 -52.46
C LYS A 37 -6.42 36.63 -53.39
N ASP A 38 -6.30 37.06 -54.65
CA ASP A 38 -7.15 36.65 -55.77
C ASP A 38 -8.66 36.77 -55.51
N VAL A 39 -9.09 37.97 -55.07
CA VAL A 39 -10.51 38.25 -54.85
C VAL A 39 -11.20 38.57 -56.17
N GLU A 40 -12.03 37.65 -56.63
CA GLU A 40 -12.75 37.77 -57.91
C GLU A 40 -14.25 37.62 -57.72
N PHE A 41 -15.02 38.59 -58.22
CA PHE A 41 -16.48 38.51 -58.28
C PHE A 41 -16.93 37.80 -59.55
N TYR A 42 -17.26 36.51 -59.46
CA TYR A 42 -17.68 35.69 -60.60
C TYR A 42 -19.18 35.71 -60.88
N SER A 43 -20.01 36.31 -60.01
CA SER A 43 -21.45 36.49 -60.28
C SER A 43 -21.97 37.78 -59.65
N ASN A 44 -22.51 38.68 -60.49
CA ASN A 44 -22.97 40.01 -60.08
C ASN A 44 -24.40 40.28 -60.55
N LYS A 45 -25.41 39.73 -59.85
CA LYS A 45 -26.82 40.04 -60.10
C LYS A 45 -27.27 41.21 -59.22
N GLN A 46 -28.41 41.83 -59.56
CA GLN A 46 -28.95 42.98 -58.80
C GLN A 46 -29.11 42.72 -57.29
N ARG A 47 -29.43 41.48 -56.89
CA ARG A 47 -29.70 41.12 -55.49
C ARG A 47 -28.77 40.05 -54.91
N THR A 48 -27.90 39.46 -55.73
CA THR A 48 -26.97 38.41 -55.29
C THR A 48 -25.61 38.65 -55.91
N ARG A 49 -24.56 38.67 -55.08
CA ARG A 49 -23.18 38.74 -55.52
C ARG A 49 -22.39 37.59 -54.95
N LYS A 50 -21.49 37.00 -55.74
CA LYS A 50 -20.61 35.92 -55.31
C LYS A 50 -19.16 36.30 -55.59
N CYS A 51 -18.31 36.09 -54.61
CA CYS A 51 -16.86 36.24 -54.75
C CYS A 51 -16.12 34.99 -54.29
N SER A 52 -14.98 34.74 -54.93
CA SER A 52 -13.95 33.83 -54.45
C SER A 52 -12.81 34.62 -53.84
N LEU A 53 -12.14 34.05 -52.84
CA LEU A 53 -10.93 34.62 -52.25
C LEU A 53 -10.01 33.50 -51.77
N ILE A 54 -8.70 33.73 -51.78
CA ILE A 54 -7.70 32.77 -51.30
C ILE A 54 -7.07 33.31 -50.01
N LEU A 55 -7.16 32.54 -48.91
CA LEU A 55 -6.44 32.80 -47.67
C LEU A 55 -5.51 31.62 -47.40
N LYS A 56 -4.19 31.88 -47.32
CA LYS A 56 -3.14 30.88 -47.08
C LYS A 56 -3.36 29.56 -47.87
N GLU A 57 -3.44 29.68 -49.19
CA GLU A 57 -3.60 28.54 -50.13
C GLU A 57 -4.98 27.83 -50.07
N LYS A 58 -5.93 28.33 -49.27
CA LYS A 58 -7.29 27.81 -49.19
C LYS A 58 -8.26 28.76 -49.91
N GLN A 59 -9.05 28.23 -50.85
CA GLN A 59 -10.06 28.99 -51.58
C GLN A 59 -11.40 28.98 -50.85
N TYR A 60 -11.99 30.16 -50.65
CA TYR A 60 -13.31 30.37 -50.05
C TYR A 60 -14.24 31.03 -51.03
N LEU A 61 -15.52 30.68 -50.93
CA LEU A 61 -16.60 31.23 -51.74
C LEU A 61 -17.58 31.92 -50.82
N VAL A 62 -17.71 33.24 -50.99
CA VAL A 62 -18.63 34.07 -50.23
C VAL A 62 -19.76 34.53 -51.15
N GLN A 63 -21.00 34.33 -50.73
CA GLN A 63 -22.19 34.76 -51.43
C GLN A 63 -22.97 35.75 -50.55
N PHE A 64 -23.18 36.94 -51.09
CA PHE A 64 -24.03 37.99 -50.53
C PHE A 64 -25.38 37.97 -51.21
N THR A 65 -26.45 38.00 -50.43
CA THR A 65 -27.83 38.09 -50.93
C THR A 65 -28.55 39.20 -50.18
N PHE A 66 -29.00 40.23 -50.89
CA PHE A 66 -29.73 41.36 -50.32
C PHE A 66 -31.22 41.26 -50.64
N ILE A 67 -32.04 41.36 -49.60
CA ILE A 67 -33.50 41.25 -49.66
C ILE A 67 -34.09 42.42 -48.88
N MET A 68 -35.13 43.03 -49.42
CA MET A 68 -35.92 44.05 -48.72
C MET A 68 -37.35 43.52 -48.63
N THR A 69 -37.84 43.31 -47.40
CA THR A 69 -39.13 42.68 -47.14
C THR A 69 -39.86 43.47 -46.06
N HIS A 70 -41.11 43.87 -46.33
CA HIS A 70 -41.97 44.55 -45.35
C HIS A 70 -41.31 45.74 -44.61
N GLY A 71 -40.51 46.55 -45.31
CA GLY A 71 -39.80 47.69 -44.72
C GLY A 71 -38.51 47.35 -43.97
N THR A 72 -38.14 46.07 -43.86
CA THR A 72 -36.86 45.63 -43.29
C THR A 72 -35.86 45.30 -44.40
N SER A 73 -34.62 45.77 -44.25
CA SER A 73 -33.50 45.38 -45.12
C SER A 73 -32.78 44.19 -44.50
N GLN A 74 -32.39 43.22 -45.32
CA GLN A 74 -31.70 42.00 -44.90
C GLN A 74 -30.53 41.71 -45.83
N LEU A 75 -29.35 41.49 -45.25
CA LEU A 75 -28.16 41.04 -45.97
C LEU A 75 -27.76 39.67 -45.45
N LYS A 76 -28.00 38.64 -46.27
CA LYS A 76 -27.57 37.28 -46.01
C LYS A 76 -26.17 37.07 -46.56
N VAL A 77 -25.30 36.49 -45.74
CA VAL A 77 -23.94 36.10 -46.11
C VAL A 77 -23.82 34.58 -45.96
N ASP A 78 -23.49 33.91 -47.05
CA ASP A 78 -23.18 32.48 -47.09
C ASP A 78 -21.68 32.31 -47.38
N ILE A 79 -20.95 31.60 -46.53
CA ILE A 79 -19.53 31.27 -46.74
C ILE A 79 -19.42 29.76 -46.94
N SER A 80 -18.68 29.35 -47.97
CA SER A 80 -18.49 27.95 -48.33
C SER A 80 -17.07 27.70 -48.83
N ARG A 81 -16.66 26.43 -48.79
CA ARG A 81 -15.37 25.92 -49.27
C ARG A 81 -15.60 24.63 -50.04
N GLU A 82 -14.66 24.27 -50.91
CA GLU A 82 -14.72 23.01 -51.67
C GLU A 82 -14.41 21.77 -50.83
N TYR A 83 -13.49 21.88 -49.87
CA TYR A 83 -13.08 20.78 -48.98
C TYR A 83 -13.20 21.18 -47.51
N ASP A 84 -13.85 20.31 -46.72
CA ASP A 84 -13.95 20.45 -45.27
C ASP A 84 -12.62 20.05 -44.62
N SER A 85 -12.08 20.91 -43.76
CA SER A 85 -10.99 20.57 -42.83
C SER A 85 -11.44 20.83 -41.39
N GLU A 86 -11.05 19.97 -40.46
CA GLU A 86 -11.50 20.02 -39.05
C GLU A 86 -10.95 21.26 -38.30
N ASP A 87 -9.74 21.72 -38.63
CA ASP A 87 -9.09 22.87 -37.99
C ASP A 87 -8.87 24.05 -38.96
N ASP A 88 -9.96 24.67 -39.40
CA ASP A 88 -9.89 25.82 -40.31
C ASP A 88 -9.91 27.18 -39.57
N LYS A 89 -8.75 27.58 -39.03
CA LYS A 89 -8.59 28.88 -38.36
C LYS A 89 -8.89 30.05 -39.30
N GLU A 90 -8.49 29.94 -40.57
CA GLU A 90 -8.72 30.98 -41.57
C GLU A 90 -10.22 31.19 -41.87
N LEU A 91 -11.03 30.12 -41.86
CA LEU A 91 -12.48 30.23 -41.98
C LEU A 91 -13.11 30.97 -40.79
N HIS A 92 -12.60 30.73 -39.59
CA HIS A 92 -13.02 31.43 -38.38
C HIS A 92 -12.68 32.93 -38.47
N ASP A 93 -11.44 33.26 -38.86
CA ASP A 93 -11.01 34.65 -39.00
C ASP A 93 -11.84 35.37 -40.06
N LEU A 94 -12.10 34.73 -41.21
CA LEU A 94 -12.93 35.28 -42.28
C LEU A 94 -14.37 35.56 -41.83
N LYS A 95 -15.04 34.60 -41.18
CA LYS A 95 -16.46 34.75 -40.79
C LYS A 95 -16.63 35.84 -39.73
N ILE A 96 -15.74 35.88 -38.74
CA ILE A 96 -15.77 36.90 -37.69
C ILE A 96 -15.45 38.27 -38.28
N LYS A 97 -14.46 38.36 -39.18
CA LYS A 97 -14.09 39.62 -39.80
C LYS A 97 -15.22 40.22 -40.65
N ILE A 98 -15.85 39.42 -41.51
CA ILE A 98 -16.98 39.88 -42.32
C ILE A 98 -18.11 40.35 -41.39
N LYS A 99 -18.44 39.60 -40.34
CA LYS A 99 -19.44 40.01 -39.35
C LYS A 99 -19.08 41.33 -38.67
N ASP A 100 -17.85 41.48 -38.17
CA ASP A 100 -17.40 42.67 -37.44
C ASP A 100 -17.39 43.92 -38.31
N LEU A 101 -17.12 43.78 -39.60
CA LEU A 101 -17.23 44.89 -40.55
C LEU A 101 -18.68 45.26 -40.80
N VAL A 102 -19.55 44.28 -41.06
CA VAL A 102 -20.94 44.53 -41.44
C VAL A 102 -21.79 44.99 -40.25
N ILE A 103 -21.60 44.46 -39.03
CA ILE A 103 -22.42 44.81 -37.86
C ILE A 103 -22.30 46.28 -37.44
N LYS A 104 -21.24 47.00 -37.88
CA LYS A 104 -21.10 48.44 -37.63
C LYS A 104 -22.23 49.23 -38.28
N GLU A 105 -22.65 48.81 -39.46
CA GLU A 105 -23.62 49.51 -40.32
C GLU A 105 -25.02 48.90 -40.27
N TRP A 106 -25.19 47.82 -39.50
CA TRP A 106 -26.45 47.08 -39.36
C TRP A 106 -26.87 47.00 -37.89
N GLU A 107 -28.17 46.83 -37.63
CA GLU A 107 -28.70 46.82 -36.25
C GLU A 107 -28.53 45.47 -35.56
N GLN A 108 -28.80 44.37 -36.28
CA GLN A 108 -28.81 43.04 -35.70
C GLN A 108 -28.09 42.03 -36.59
N CYS A 109 -27.51 41.00 -35.95
CA CYS A 109 -26.93 39.85 -36.63
C CYS A 109 -27.53 38.55 -36.08
N VAL A 110 -28.05 37.72 -36.98
CA VAL A 110 -28.61 36.41 -36.67
C VAL A 110 -27.76 35.33 -37.34
N TRP A 111 -27.16 34.46 -36.53
CA TRP A 111 -26.48 33.26 -37.01
C TRP A 111 -27.50 32.17 -37.34
N LEU A 112 -27.41 31.57 -38.53
CA LEU A 112 -28.35 30.54 -38.98
C LEU A 112 -27.72 29.15 -39.08
N GLU A 113 -26.49 29.05 -39.60
CA GLU A 113 -25.76 27.78 -39.72
C GLU A 113 -24.28 28.07 -39.48
N ASP A 114 -23.60 27.28 -38.66
CA ASP A 114 -22.15 27.36 -38.47
C ASP A 114 -21.59 25.96 -38.20
N ARG A 115 -21.25 25.27 -39.29
CA ARG A 115 -20.77 23.89 -39.23
C ARG A 115 -19.48 23.73 -38.46
N GLN A 116 -18.64 24.78 -38.44
CA GLN A 116 -17.42 24.75 -37.64
C GLN A 116 -17.79 24.71 -36.16
N SER A 117 -18.71 25.56 -35.72
CA SER A 117 -19.21 25.54 -34.34
C SER A 117 -19.93 24.22 -34.00
N GLU A 118 -20.69 23.65 -34.94
CA GLU A 118 -21.37 22.36 -34.75
C GLU A 118 -20.38 21.22 -34.50
N LYS A 119 -19.29 21.15 -35.30
CA LYS A 119 -18.24 20.14 -35.13
C LYS A 119 -17.54 20.28 -33.77
N LEU A 120 -17.24 21.51 -33.34
CA LEU A 120 -16.67 21.75 -32.01
C LEU A 120 -17.61 21.30 -30.89
N ALA A 121 -18.92 21.56 -31.03
CA ALA A 121 -19.91 21.10 -30.07
C ALA A 121 -20.00 19.57 -30.05
N GLU A 122 -20.03 18.90 -31.22
CA GLU A 122 -20.05 17.44 -31.35
C GLU A 122 -18.90 16.76 -30.61
N ASP A 123 -17.68 17.32 -30.73
CA ASP A 123 -16.55 16.76 -30.00
C ASP A 123 -16.68 16.95 -28.48
N LEU A 124 -17.10 18.15 -28.04
CA LEU A 124 -17.33 18.45 -26.63
C LEU A 124 -18.47 17.63 -26.01
N TYR A 125 -19.47 17.20 -26.80
CA TYR A 125 -20.53 16.32 -26.31
C TYR A 125 -19.97 15.00 -25.79
N LYS A 126 -18.90 14.48 -26.40
CA LYS A 126 -18.23 13.25 -25.93
C LYS A 126 -17.65 13.48 -24.54
N ASP A 127 -16.94 14.59 -24.32
CA ASP A 127 -16.33 14.91 -23.03
C ASP A 127 -17.38 15.11 -21.94
N VAL A 128 -18.47 15.83 -22.26
CA VAL A 128 -19.63 15.98 -21.36
C VAL A 128 -20.16 14.62 -20.92
N HIS A 129 -20.36 13.72 -21.88
CA HIS A 129 -20.86 12.38 -21.61
C HIS A 129 -19.88 11.58 -20.73
N PHE A 130 -18.57 11.68 -20.98
CA PHE A 130 -17.57 11.02 -20.16
C PHE A 130 -17.57 11.55 -18.72
N VAL A 131 -17.53 12.87 -18.52
CA VAL A 131 -17.52 13.48 -17.17
C VAL A 131 -18.76 13.10 -16.37
N GLU A 132 -19.96 13.23 -16.96
CA GLU A 132 -21.21 12.89 -16.25
C GLU A 132 -21.27 11.41 -15.87
N ASN A 133 -20.90 10.51 -16.79
CA ASN A 133 -20.98 9.08 -16.54
C ASN A 133 -19.90 8.58 -15.59
N SER A 134 -18.69 9.16 -15.63
CA SER A 134 -17.66 8.85 -14.65
C SER A 134 -18.13 9.22 -13.24
N LEU A 135 -18.76 10.39 -13.05
CA LEU A 135 -19.28 10.72 -11.72
C LEU A 135 -20.44 9.78 -11.29
N ARG A 136 -21.36 9.45 -12.21
CA ARG A 136 -22.43 8.48 -11.93
C ARG A 136 -21.86 7.13 -11.50
N ARG A 137 -20.82 6.65 -12.20
CA ARG A 137 -20.16 5.39 -11.90
C ARG A 137 -19.51 5.43 -10.54
N LEU A 138 -18.68 6.44 -10.26
CA LEU A 138 -18.04 6.61 -8.95
C LEU A 138 -19.06 6.64 -7.81
N ILE A 139 -20.12 7.44 -7.92
CA ILE A 139 -21.18 7.52 -6.90
C ILE A 139 -21.81 6.14 -6.67
N ASN A 140 -22.18 5.44 -7.75
CA ASN A 140 -22.75 4.11 -7.64
C ASN A 140 -21.78 3.13 -6.96
N THR A 141 -20.53 3.08 -7.40
CA THR A 141 -19.53 2.13 -6.90
C THR A 141 -19.26 2.34 -5.41
N VAL A 142 -19.02 3.59 -5.00
CA VAL A 142 -18.71 3.94 -3.60
C VAL A 142 -19.92 3.66 -2.70
N LEU A 143 -21.10 4.16 -3.05
CA LEU A 143 -22.28 4.02 -2.20
C LEU A 143 -22.80 2.58 -2.18
N PHE A 144 -22.72 1.85 -3.29
CA PHE A 144 -23.09 0.43 -3.30
C PHE A 144 -22.21 -0.38 -2.35
N TYR A 145 -20.90 -0.13 -2.33
CA TYR A 145 -19.98 -0.81 -1.44
C TYR A 145 -20.18 -0.41 0.04
N LYS A 146 -20.29 0.89 0.34
CA LYS A 146 -20.34 1.39 1.72
C LYS A 146 -21.75 1.32 2.36
N LEU A 147 -22.82 1.39 1.57
CA LEU A 147 -24.21 1.45 2.06
C LEU A 147 -25.10 0.26 1.63
N GLY A 148 -24.64 -0.58 0.69
CA GLY A 148 -25.41 -1.70 0.14
C GLY A 148 -26.26 -1.32 -1.08
N GLY A 149 -26.82 -2.34 -1.76
CA GLY A 149 -27.50 -2.16 -3.05
C GLY A 149 -28.84 -1.39 -3.02
N ASP A 150 -29.46 -1.24 -1.86
CA ASP A 150 -30.73 -0.53 -1.65
C ASP A 150 -30.54 0.93 -1.18
N TRP A 151 -29.30 1.44 -1.18
CA TRP A 151 -28.96 2.76 -0.65
C TRP A 151 -29.84 3.89 -1.23
N TRP A 152 -30.23 3.78 -2.50
CA TRP A 152 -31.04 4.78 -3.16
C TRP A 152 -32.42 4.95 -2.50
N ASP A 153 -33.12 3.85 -2.23
CA ASP A 153 -34.46 3.91 -1.64
C ASP A 153 -34.40 4.18 -0.12
N LYS A 154 -33.29 3.83 0.53
CA LYS A 154 -33.10 3.99 1.97
C LYS A 154 -32.69 5.41 2.39
N TYR A 155 -31.82 6.05 1.62
CA TYR A 155 -31.19 7.32 2.03
C TYR A 155 -31.64 8.54 1.22
N MET A 156 -31.95 8.40 -0.07
CA MET A 156 -32.17 9.59 -0.91
C MET A 156 -33.48 10.33 -0.60
N PRO A 157 -33.50 11.68 -0.71
CA PRO A 157 -34.69 12.47 -0.43
C PRO A 157 -35.92 12.04 -1.24
N THR A 158 -37.09 12.09 -0.61
CA THR A 158 -38.37 11.70 -1.24
C THR A 158 -38.67 12.50 -2.51
N GLN A 159 -38.26 13.78 -2.58
CA GLN A 159 -38.40 14.59 -3.79
C GLN A 159 -37.55 14.05 -4.94
N LEU A 160 -36.31 13.69 -4.67
CA LEU A 160 -35.38 13.13 -5.65
C LEU A 160 -35.87 11.77 -6.14
N THR A 161 -36.22 10.87 -5.22
CA THR A 161 -36.68 9.52 -5.58
C THR A 161 -37.99 9.56 -6.36
N LYS A 162 -38.95 10.43 -6.01
CA LYS A 162 -40.20 10.60 -6.78
C LYS A 162 -39.95 11.16 -8.17
N LYS A 163 -39.11 12.19 -8.30
CA LYS A 163 -38.74 12.81 -9.59
C LYS A 163 -38.22 11.77 -10.58
N TYR A 164 -37.35 10.85 -10.12
CA TYR A 164 -36.75 9.85 -11.00
C TYR A 164 -37.58 8.58 -11.18
N LYS A 165 -38.40 8.19 -10.19
CA LYS A 165 -39.39 7.11 -10.39
C LYS A 165 -40.34 7.44 -11.56
N GLN A 166 -40.78 8.69 -11.69
CA GLN A 166 -41.62 9.13 -12.81
C GLN A 166 -40.92 9.11 -14.18
N ARG A 167 -39.60 9.33 -14.23
CA ARG A 167 -38.81 9.36 -15.48
C ARG A 167 -38.29 7.99 -15.92
N ASN A 168 -38.17 7.04 -15.00
CA ASN A 168 -37.59 5.73 -15.26
C ASN A 168 -38.49 4.81 -16.09
N ASP A 169 -39.80 4.87 -15.91
CA ASP A 169 -40.75 4.00 -16.62
C ASP A 169 -40.72 4.20 -18.15
N PRO A 170 -40.71 5.44 -18.68
CA PRO A 170 -40.51 5.68 -20.12
C PRO A 170 -39.20 5.11 -20.66
N TYR A 171 -38.09 5.24 -19.90
CA TYR A 171 -36.77 4.78 -20.35
C TYR A 171 -36.71 3.26 -20.49
N ARG A 172 -37.22 2.53 -19.49
CA ARG A 172 -37.29 1.06 -19.51
C ARG A 172 -38.17 0.53 -20.64
N ASN A 173 -39.21 1.27 -21.01
CA ASN A 173 -40.11 0.90 -22.09
C ASN A 173 -39.51 1.16 -23.48
N GLN A 174 -38.58 2.13 -23.61
CA GLN A 174 -37.90 2.43 -24.88
C GLN A 174 -36.79 1.43 -25.20
N ALA A 175 -36.14 0.83 -24.20
CA ALA A 175 -35.07 -0.13 -24.37
C ALA A 175 -35.38 -1.47 -23.66
N PRO A 176 -36.18 -2.36 -24.27
CA PRO A 176 -36.64 -3.60 -23.63
C PRO A 176 -35.51 -4.51 -23.14
N SER A 177 -34.37 -4.54 -23.84
CA SER A 177 -33.20 -5.33 -23.45
C SER A 177 -32.62 -4.95 -22.08
N PHE A 178 -32.90 -3.74 -21.60
CA PHE A 178 -32.42 -3.22 -20.31
C PHE A 178 -33.56 -3.05 -19.30
N LYS A 179 -34.70 -3.74 -19.47
CA LYS A 179 -35.84 -3.59 -18.56
C LYS A 179 -35.53 -3.98 -17.11
N ASN A 180 -34.57 -4.87 -16.91
CA ASN A 180 -34.17 -5.46 -15.63
C ASN A 180 -33.00 -4.73 -14.93
N ILE A 181 -32.62 -3.52 -15.36
CA ILE A 181 -31.54 -2.76 -14.71
C ILE A 181 -32.06 -1.66 -13.76
N HIS A 182 -31.25 -1.27 -12.78
CA HIS A 182 -31.48 -0.09 -11.96
C HIS A 182 -31.15 1.18 -12.77
N THR A 183 -32.16 2.02 -13.03
CA THR A 183 -32.03 3.21 -13.89
C THR A 183 -31.95 4.52 -13.12
N ASN A 184 -31.91 4.47 -11.79
CA ASN A 184 -32.07 5.64 -10.92
C ASN A 184 -31.01 6.72 -11.17
N LEU A 185 -29.74 6.34 -11.32
CA LEU A 185 -28.67 7.28 -11.71
C LEU A 185 -28.55 7.49 -13.23
N LEU A 186 -29.18 6.65 -14.07
CA LEU A 186 -29.14 6.85 -15.52
C LEU A 186 -30.01 8.04 -15.94
N SER A 187 -31.12 8.24 -15.23
CA SER A 187 -32.07 9.33 -15.51
C SER A 187 -31.75 10.63 -14.77
N ILE A 188 -30.68 10.67 -13.97
CA ILE A 188 -30.38 11.78 -13.06
C ILE A 188 -29.83 13.01 -13.81
N ASP A 189 -30.33 14.18 -13.42
CA ASP A 189 -29.87 15.47 -13.91
C ASP A 189 -28.45 15.77 -13.38
N THR A 190 -27.64 16.46 -14.19
CA THR A 190 -26.23 16.78 -13.88
C THR A 190 -26.06 17.48 -12.54
N GLY A 191 -26.95 18.41 -12.19
CA GLY A 191 -26.87 19.16 -10.93
C GLY A 191 -27.17 18.29 -9.69
N ASP A 192 -28.07 17.31 -9.83
CA ASP A 192 -28.50 16.47 -8.72
C ASP A 192 -27.38 15.49 -8.29
N LEU A 193 -26.43 15.15 -9.16
CA LEU A 193 -25.28 14.31 -8.83
C LEU A 193 -24.43 14.90 -7.70
N VAL A 194 -24.21 16.21 -7.73
CA VAL A 194 -23.46 16.90 -6.68
C VAL A 194 -24.25 16.99 -5.38
N THR A 195 -25.59 17.06 -5.47
CA THR A 195 -26.44 17.03 -4.28
C THR A 195 -26.34 15.68 -3.55
N ILE A 196 -26.07 14.58 -4.27
CA ILE A 196 -25.81 13.27 -3.66
C ILE A 196 -24.48 13.29 -2.89
N LEU A 197 -23.43 13.87 -3.46
CA LEU A 197 -22.12 13.96 -2.80
C LEU A 197 -22.17 14.77 -1.50
N SER A 198 -22.94 15.85 -1.46
CA SER A 198 -23.10 16.70 -0.28
C SER A 198 -24.24 16.28 0.65
N PHE A 199 -24.82 15.10 0.43
CA PHE A 199 -25.99 14.64 1.17
C PHE A 199 -25.63 14.31 2.62
N LYS A 200 -26.50 14.70 3.55
CA LYS A 200 -26.34 14.40 4.98
C LYS A 200 -27.59 13.74 5.54
N THR A 201 -27.38 12.72 6.35
CA THR A 201 -28.43 12.09 7.16
C THR A 201 -28.33 12.62 8.58
N TYR A 202 -29.45 12.57 9.31
CA TYR A 202 -29.56 13.17 10.62
C TYR A 202 -30.21 12.21 11.60
N LYS A 203 -29.71 12.18 12.83
CA LYS A 203 -30.30 11.48 13.97
C LYS A 203 -30.67 12.46 15.07
N VAL A 204 -31.54 12.02 15.98
CA VAL A 204 -31.87 12.81 17.16
C VAL A 204 -30.63 12.86 18.07
N ARG A 205 -30.20 14.06 18.44
CA ARG A 205 -29.04 14.26 19.32
C ARG A 205 -29.27 13.68 20.71
N GLY A 206 -28.21 13.31 21.43
CA GLY A 206 -28.32 12.70 22.77
C GLY A 206 -29.11 13.54 23.78
N ALA A 207 -28.83 14.85 23.85
CA ALA A 207 -29.54 15.82 24.67
C ALA A 207 -30.67 16.49 23.87
N ASN A 208 -31.89 15.96 23.98
CA ASN A 208 -33.04 16.42 23.19
C ASN A 208 -34.29 16.60 24.06
N ILE A 209 -35.27 17.34 23.52
CA ILE A 209 -36.56 17.60 24.18
C ILE A 209 -37.42 16.34 24.39
N PHE A 210 -37.15 15.23 23.69
CA PHE A 210 -37.94 13.99 23.76
C PHE A 210 -37.49 13.05 24.89
N ARG A 211 -36.30 13.26 25.45
CA ARG A 211 -35.73 12.48 26.55
C ARG A 211 -35.68 13.22 27.87
N ALA A 212 -36.05 14.51 27.88
CA ALA A 212 -36.09 15.29 29.10
C ALA A 212 -37.22 14.76 30.02
N GLU A 213 -36.84 14.16 31.15
CA GLU A 213 -37.76 14.04 32.29
C GLU A 213 -38.11 15.46 32.76
N GLU A 214 -39.37 15.73 33.07
CA GLU A 214 -39.78 17.08 33.50
C GLU A 214 -38.92 17.51 34.69
N PRO A 215 -38.06 18.54 34.56
CA PRO A 215 -37.13 18.89 35.62
C PRO A 215 -37.93 19.37 36.83
N PHE A 216 -37.80 18.65 37.95
CA PHE A 216 -38.20 19.17 39.25
C PHE A 216 -37.44 20.49 39.50
N GLU A 217 -38.18 21.54 39.83
CA GLU A 217 -37.74 22.91 40.03
C GLU A 217 -36.39 22.97 40.75
N PHE A 218 -35.29 23.32 40.06
CA PHE A 218 -34.21 24.18 40.53
C PHE A 218 -33.16 24.40 39.41
N THR A 219 -32.58 25.60 39.41
CA THR A 219 -31.98 26.37 38.31
C THR A 219 -30.59 25.94 37.80
N THR A 220 -30.37 26.04 36.49
CA THR A 220 -29.16 26.62 35.83
C THR A 220 -29.50 27.08 34.40
N GLY A 221 -28.84 28.13 33.90
CA GLY A 221 -29.23 28.87 32.69
C GLY A 221 -29.32 28.09 31.36
N ASN A 222 -28.65 26.93 31.23
CA ASN A 222 -28.77 26.07 30.04
C ASN A 222 -30.10 25.28 30.00
N ASN A 223 -30.78 25.09 31.14
CA ASN A 223 -32.06 24.38 31.20
C ASN A 223 -33.26 25.29 30.85
N LEU A 224 -33.10 26.62 30.93
CA LEU A 224 -34.18 27.57 30.64
C LEU A 224 -34.58 27.55 29.15
N SER A 225 -33.58 27.55 28.26
CA SER A 225 -33.81 27.44 26.81
C SER A 225 -34.35 26.08 26.40
N LEU A 226 -33.99 25.00 27.10
CA LEU A 226 -34.56 23.67 26.87
C LEU A 226 -36.04 23.62 27.27
N LEU A 227 -36.39 24.21 28.42
CA LEU A 227 -37.77 24.31 28.92
C LEU A 227 -38.66 25.15 27.99
N GLU A 228 -38.16 26.29 27.50
CA GLU A 228 -38.86 27.11 26.50
C GLU A 228 -39.13 26.31 25.21
N ASN A 229 -38.12 25.61 24.69
CA ASN A 229 -38.29 24.76 23.49
C ASN A 229 -39.30 23.61 23.70
N ILE A 230 -39.35 23.01 24.90
CA ILE A 230 -40.33 21.97 25.23
C ILE A 230 -41.74 22.55 25.26
N HIS A 231 -41.92 23.71 25.91
CA HIS A 231 -43.21 24.39 25.98
C HIS A 231 -43.71 24.76 24.58
N ASP A 232 -42.86 25.37 23.76
CA ASP A 232 -43.20 25.78 22.40
C ASP A 232 -43.54 24.59 21.51
N PHE A 233 -42.79 23.49 21.62
CA PHE A 233 -43.09 22.24 20.91
C PHE A 233 -44.45 21.66 21.31
N LYS A 234 -44.75 21.58 22.62
CA LYS A 234 -46.04 21.11 23.14
C LYS A 234 -47.19 22.01 22.67
N TYR A 235 -47.00 23.33 22.72
CA TYR A 235 -47.99 24.29 22.24
C TYR A 235 -48.29 24.10 20.75
N ILE A 236 -47.26 24.03 19.90
CA ILE A 236 -47.43 23.84 18.46
C ILE A 236 -48.15 22.51 18.15
N LEU A 237 -47.72 21.41 18.78
CA LEU A 237 -48.36 20.11 18.59
C LEU A 237 -49.83 20.11 19.03
N ASN A 238 -50.14 20.69 20.19
CA ASN A 238 -51.52 20.78 20.66
C ASN A 238 -52.41 21.57 19.69
N ASN A 239 -51.89 22.65 19.09
CA ASN A 239 -52.63 23.39 18.06
C ASN A 239 -52.85 22.53 16.80
N ILE A 240 -51.82 21.84 16.32
CA ILE A 240 -51.89 20.97 15.13
C ILE A 240 -52.88 19.81 15.33
N MET A 241 -52.88 19.20 16.53
CA MET A 241 -53.77 18.06 16.84
C MET A 241 -55.24 18.47 16.98
N ASN A 242 -55.51 19.69 17.46
CA ASN A 242 -56.88 20.19 17.63
C ASN A 242 -57.41 20.94 16.40
N ASP A 243 -56.54 21.54 15.58
CA ASP A 243 -56.87 22.16 14.31
C ASP A 243 -55.80 21.82 13.25
N PRO A 244 -56.05 20.83 12.37
CA PRO A 244 -55.12 20.43 11.33
C PRO A 244 -54.75 21.56 10.35
N LYS A 245 -55.57 22.62 10.22
CA LYS A 245 -55.25 23.77 9.36
C LYS A 245 -54.18 24.69 9.95
N SER A 246 -53.93 24.60 11.26
CA SER A 246 -52.90 25.39 11.94
C SER A 246 -51.47 25.00 11.50
N VAL A 247 -51.29 23.84 10.87
CA VAL A 247 -50.01 23.37 10.32
C VAL A 247 -49.43 24.38 9.35
N ASP A 248 -50.22 24.98 8.46
CA ASP A 248 -49.73 25.90 7.44
C ASP A 248 -49.07 27.17 8.03
N GLY A 249 -49.51 27.58 9.23
CA GLY A 249 -48.95 28.70 9.96
C GLY A 249 -47.74 28.33 10.84
N LEU A 250 -47.78 27.14 11.45
CA LEU A 250 -46.79 26.70 12.46
C LEU A 250 -45.69 25.79 11.89
N GLN A 251 -45.77 25.38 10.62
CA GLN A 251 -44.83 24.47 9.98
C GLN A 251 -43.38 24.94 10.12
N LYS A 252 -43.11 26.24 9.90
CA LYS A 252 -41.75 26.78 9.96
C LYS A 252 -41.16 26.69 11.35
N ASP A 253 -41.95 27.02 12.37
CA ASP A 253 -41.52 26.98 13.77
C ASP A 253 -41.31 25.54 14.22
N LEU A 254 -42.22 24.63 13.86
CA LEU A 254 -42.08 23.20 14.12
C LEU A 254 -40.81 22.63 13.48
N VAL A 255 -40.57 22.94 12.19
CA VAL A 255 -39.38 22.49 11.47
C VAL A 255 -38.12 23.01 12.14
N LYS A 256 -38.09 24.27 12.58
CA LYS A 256 -36.94 24.86 13.27
C LYS A 256 -36.67 24.18 14.62
N ILE A 257 -37.73 23.93 15.41
CA ILE A 257 -37.59 23.20 16.69
C ILE A 257 -37.02 21.81 16.45
N LEU A 258 -37.56 21.08 15.46
CA LEU A 258 -37.10 19.74 15.11
C LEU A 258 -35.65 19.76 14.63
N GLN A 259 -35.28 20.66 13.71
CA GLN A 259 -33.90 20.82 13.22
C GLN A 259 -32.92 21.05 14.36
N ASN A 260 -33.27 21.84 15.36
CA ASN A 260 -32.44 22.06 16.53
C ASN A 260 -32.22 20.78 17.35
N GLN A 261 -33.11 19.78 17.28
CA GLN A 261 -32.95 18.49 17.98
C GLN A 261 -32.14 17.46 17.19
N MET A 262 -31.77 17.77 15.95
CA MET A 262 -31.05 16.86 15.08
C MET A 262 -29.55 17.14 15.10
N GLU A 263 -28.76 16.09 14.96
CA GLU A 263 -27.33 16.16 14.64
C GLU A 263 -27.05 15.33 13.40
N VAL A 264 -25.95 15.63 12.70
CA VAL A 264 -25.54 14.87 11.51
C VAL A 264 -25.19 13.45 11.95
N GLU A 265 -25.85 12.46 11.37
CA GLU A 265 -25.53 11.04 11.56
C GLU A 265 -24.45 10.59 10.58
N ARG A 266 -24.62 10.94 9.31
CA ARG A 266 -23.68 10.61 8.23
C ARG A 266 -23.57 11.78 7.28
N ASP A 267 -22.34 12.11 6.92
CA ASP A 267 -22.01 13.11 5.91
C ASP A 267 -21.41 12.37 4.73
N PHE A 268 -22.14 12.27 3.61
CA PHE A 268 -21.73 11.41 2.49
C PHE A 268 -20.36 11.82 1.96
N TRP A 269 -20.06 13.12 1.95
CA TRP A 269 -18.76 13.58 1.50
C TRP A 269 -17.67 13.10 2.45
N LEU A 270 -17.77 13.44 3.74
CA LEU A 270 -16.72 13.13 4.73
C LEU A 270 -16.57 11.63 4.98
N ASP A 271 -17.69 10.89 4.97
CA ASP A 271 -17.69 9.48 5.33
C ASP A 271 -17.28 8.58 4.16
N TYR A 272 -17.58 8.97 2.92
CA TYR A 272 -17.45 8.10 1.75
C TYR A 272 -16.57 8.63 0.62
N PHE A 273 -16.53 9.95 0.39
CA PHE A 273 -15.87 10.51 -0.80
C PHE A 273 -14.57 11.27 -0.50
N SER A 274 -14.41 11.88 0.67
CA SER A 274 -13.30 12.79 0.98
C SER A 274 -11.93 12.13 0.86
N ASN A 275 -11.85 10.84 1.17
CA ASN A 275 -10.59 10.08 1.06
C ASN A 275 -10.27 9.70 -0.39
N CYS A 276 -11.28 9.66 -1.26
CA CYS A 276 -11.11 9.35 -2.68
C CYS A 276 -10.66 10.59 -3.47
N PHE A 277 -11.20 11.78 -3.16
CA PHE A 277 -10.88 12.99 -3.90
C PHE A 277 -9.60 13.66 -3.41
N SER A 278 -8.84 14.22 -4.35
CA SER A 278 -7.66 15.06 -4.07
C SER A 278 -8.02 16.52 -3.74
N CYS A 279 -9.29 16.89 -3.87
CA CYS A 279 -9.83 18.22 -3.56
C CYS A 279 -10.94 18.12 -2.51
N ASN A 280 -11.32 19.27 -1.94
CA ASN A 280 -12.45 19.34 -1.00
C ASN A 280 -13.79 19.50 -1.75
N LEU A 281 -14.90 19.37 -0.99
CA LEU A 281 -16.25 19.44 -1.55
C LEU A 281 -16.51 20.77 -2.26
N GLU A 282 -16.13 21.89 -1.65
CA GLU A 282 -16.40 23.23 -2.21
C GLU A 282 -15.69 23.45 -3.55
N GLU A 283 -14.43 23.01 -3.65
CA GLU A 283 -13.68 23.09 -4.90
C GLU A 283 -14.32 22.21 -5.99
N PHE A 284 -14.68 20.98 -5.65
CA PHE A 284 -15.34 20.07 -6.58
C PHE A 284 -16.70 20.63 -7.04
N GLN A 285 -17.50 21.15 -6.10
CA GLN A 285 -18.78 21.79 -6.39
C GLN A 285 -18.62 22.98 -7.33
N GLY A 286 -17.67 23.88 -7.08
CA GLY A 286 -17.39 25.01 -7.96
C GLY A 286 -16.97 24.59 -9.36
N LYS A 287 -16.15 23.53 -9.49
CA LYS A 287 -15.80 22.96 -10.80
C LYS A 287 -17.02 22.34 -11.51
N TRP A 288 -17.86 21.62 -10.77
CA TRP A 288 -19.05 20.98 -11.33
C TRP A 288 -20.15 21.97 -11.74
N GLU A 289 -20.32 23.07 -11.01
CA GLU A 289 -21.24 24.15 -11.38
C GLU A 289 -20.83 24.83 -12.69
N ASN A 290 -19.53 25.08 -12.85
CA ASN A 290 -18.97 25.58 -14.11
C ASN A 290 -19.19 24.58 -15.25
N PHE A 291 -18.90 23.30 -15.01
CA PHE A 291 -19.18 22.23 -15.96
C PHE A 291 -20.67 22.17 -16.35
N SER A 292 -21.59 22.31 -15.39
CA SER A 292 -23.04 22.28 -15.64
C SER A 292 -23.50 23.42 -16.55
N ARG A 293 -22.86 24.60 -16.43
CA ARG A 293 -23.09 25.73 -17.34
C ARG A 293 -22.52 25.47 -18.73
N ASP A 294 -21.30 24.96 -18.81
CA ASP A 294 -20.60 24.67 -20.07
C ASP A 294 -21.33 23.55 -20.84
N ARG A 295 -21.75 22.49 -20.14
CA ARG A 295 -22.61 21.42 -20.64
C ARG A 295 -23.91 21.96 -21.23
N ASN A 296 -24.58 22.89 -20.55
CA ASN A 296 -25.79 23.54 -21.09
C ASN A 296 -25.50 24.34 -22.38
N HIS A 297 -24.31 24.93 -22.50
CA HIS A 297 -23.90 25.63 -23.72
C HIS A 297 -23.75 24.67 -24.89
N VAL A 298 -23.08 23.54 -24.66
CA VAL A 298 -22.88 22.46 -25.65
C VAL A 298 -24.21 21.80 -26.02
N ALA A 299 -25.01 21.39 -25.03
CA ALA A 299 -26.28 20.69 -25.18
C ALA A 299 -27.34 21.45 -26.00
N HIS A 300 -27.27 22.78 -26.00
CA HIS A 300 -28.18 23.63 -26.76
C HIS A 300 -27.57 24.16 -28.07
N ASN A 301 -26.44 23.57 -28.51
CA ASN A 301 -25.73 23.93 -29.74
C ASN A 301 -25.51 25.44 -29.87
N LYS A 302 -25.23 26.12 -28.76
CA LYS A 302 -24.90 27.55 -28.77
C LYS A 302 -23.57 27.74 -29.50
N LEU A 303 -23.33 28.91 -30.07
CA LEU A 303 -22.11 29.17 -30.84
C LEU A 303 -20.85 28.99 -29.96
N ILE A 304 -19.87 28.28 -30.50
CA ILE A 304 -18.58 27.98 -29.86
C ILE A 304 -17.47 28.46 -30.80
N ASP A 305 -16.62 29.35 -30.28
CA ASP A 305 -15.38 29.71 -30.94
C ASP A 305 -14.22 28.83 -30.46
N HIS A 306 -13.06 28.96 -31.10
CA HIS A 306 -11.89 28.14 -30.77
C HIS A 306 -11.38 28.38 -29.34
N LYS A 307 -11.50 29.60 -28.80
CA LYS A 307 -11.05 29.93 -27.44
C LYS A 307 -11.95 29.27 -26.39
N LEU A 308 -13.26 29.33 -26.60
CA LEU A 308 -14.25 28.71 -25.73
C LEU A 308 -14.15 27.19 -25.79
N TYR A 309 -13.95 26.62 -26.98
CA TYR A 309 -13.69 25.20 -27.17
C TYR A 309 -12.49 24.72 -26.33
N GLN A 310 -11.34 25.41 -26.43
CA GLN A 310 -10.15 25.06 -25.64
C GLN A 310 -10.41 25.18 -24.13
N LYS A 311 -11.15 26.21 -23.71
CA LYS A 311 -11.53 26.39 -22.30
C LYS A 311 -12.40 25.22 -21.81
N PHE A 312 -13.41 24.83 -22.57
CA PHE A 312 -14.30 23.72 -22.22
C PHE A 312 -13.54 22.40 -22.18
N LYS A 313 -12.72 22.10 -23.20
CA LYS A 313 -11.85 20.91 -23.22
C LYS A 313 -10.99 20.82 -21.96
N ARG A 314 -10.32 21.91 -21.59
CA ARG A 314 -9.49 21.95 -20.39
C ARG A 314 -10.33 21.74 -19.13
N SER A 315 -11.42 22.47 -18.97
CA SER A 315 -12.27 22.37 -17.77
C SER A 315 -12.89 20.97 -17.60
N MET A 316 -13.32 20.34 -18.70
CA MET A 316 -13.87 18.99 -18.69
C MET A 316 -12.78 17.94 -18.44
N GLY A 317 -11.60 18.11 -19.02
CA GLY A 317 -10.44 17.25 -18.77
C GLY A 317 -9.95 17.32 -17.31
N ASP A 318 -9.85 18.52 -16.75
CA ASP A 318 -9.45 18.74 -15.35
C ASP A 318 -10.48 18.13 -14.36
N LEU A 319 -11.77 18.14 -14.72
CA LEU A 319 -12.81 17.53 -13.89
C LEU A 319 -12.83 16.00 -14.03
N LEU A 320 -12.64 15.49 -15.25
CA LEU A 320 -12.56 14.06 -15.52
C LEU A 320 -11.36 13.43 -14.80
N SER A 321 -10.21 14.12 -14.78
CA SER A 321 -9.01 13.61 -14.09
C SER A 321 -9.24 13.48 -12.59
N LEU A 322 -9.88 14.45 -11.94
CA LEU A 322 -10.26 14.36 -10.52
C LEU A 322 -11.16 13.16 -10.22
N ILE A 323 -12.16 12.91 -11.07
CA ILE A 323 -13.09 11.79 -10.88
C ILE A 323 -12.38 10.46 -11.12
N THR A 324 -11.55 10.37 -12.16
CA THR A 324 -10.81 9.14 -12.49
C THR A 324 -9.76 8.82 -11.43
N GLU A 325 -9.09 9.83 -10.89
CA GLU A 325 -8.19 9.69 -9.74
C GLU A 325 -8.94 9.15 -8.52
N ALA A 326 -10.13 9.70 -8.23
CA ALA A 326 -10.96 9.22 -7.13
C ALA A 326 -11.44 7.77 -7.33
N GLU A 327 -11.79 7.39 -8.56
CA GLU A 327 -12.10 5.99 -8.90
C GLU A 327 -10.90 5.06 -8.67
N SER A 328 -9.70 5.47 -9.10
CA SER A 328 -8.47 4.68 -8.89
C SER A 328 -8.19 4.49 -7.40
N ARG A 329 -8.16 5.58 -6.63
CA ARG A 329 -7.91 5.54 -5.18
C ARG A 329 -8.91 4.67 -4.44
N PHE A 330 -10.18 4.70 -4.85
CA PHE A 330 -11.19 3.83 -4.27
C PHE A 330 -10.95 2.37 -4.62
N SER A 331 -10.61 2.06 -5.88
CA SER A 331 -10.28 0.68 -6.30
C SER A 331 -9.07 0.13 -5.55
N ASP A 332 -8.02 0.92 -5.41
CA ASP A 332 -6.80 0.53 -4.68
C ASP A 332 -7.12 0.23 -3.21
N HIS A 333 -7.97 1.06 -2.58
CA HIS A 333 -8.42 0.83 -1.21
C HIS A 333 -9.26 -0.45 -1.07
N LEU A 334 -10.15 -0.73 -2.04
CA LEU A 334 -10.93 -1.97 -2.04
C LEU A 334 -10.04 -3.21 -2.15
N GLU A 335 -9.04 -3.16 -3.03
CA GLU A 335 -8.10 -4.27 -3.21
C GLU A 335 -7.28 -4.50 -1.94
N GLN A 336 -6.82 -3.43 -1.28
CA GLN A 336 -6.11 -3.52 0.00
C GLN A 336 -6.98 -4.11 1.10
N ASP A 337 -8.22 -3.63 1.27
CA ASP A 337 -9.16 -4.15 2.27
C ASP A 337 -9.44 -5.65 2.05
N MET A 338 -9.66 -6.05 0.80
CA MET A 338 -9.89 -7.46 0.45
C MET A 338 -8.66 -8.33 0.71
N ASN A 339 -7.46 -7.86 0.34
CA ASN A 339 -6.21 -8.57 0.60
C ASN A 339 -5.95 -8.72 2.10
N ASN A 340 -6.23 -7.69 2.90
CA ASN A 340 -6.12 -7.76 4.36
C ASN A 340 -7.06 -8.82 4.93
N TYR A 341 -8.32 -8.86 4.47
CA TYR A 341 -9.29 -9.87 4.90
C TYR A 341 -8.86 -11.30 4.51
N ILE A 342 -8.34 -11.50 3.29
CA ILE A 342 -7.81 -12.80 2.87
C ILE A 342 -6.63 -13.21 3.76
N LYS A 343 -5.72 -12.27 4.06
CA LYS A 343 -4.58 -12.53 4.93
C LYS A 343 -5.01 -12.93 6.34
N GLU A 344 -6.00 -12.26 6.93
CA GLU A 344 -6.57 -12.63 8.24
C GLU A 344 -7.16 -14.05 8.22
N LEU A 345 -7.83 -14.45 7.12
CA LEU A 345 -8.34 -15.81 6.95
C LEU A 345 -7.22 -16.84 6.79
N GLU A 346 -6.16 -16.53 6.04
CA GLU A 346 -4.99 -17.39 5.89
C GLU A 346 -4.28 -17.59 7.23
N GLU A 347 -4.05 -16.52 7.99
CA GLU A 347 -3.47 -16.57 9.34
C GLU A 347 -4.33 -17.43 10.28
N THR A 348 -5.66 -17.29 10.22
CA THR A 348 -6.59 -18.11 11.02
C THR A 348 -6.52 -19.59 10.63
N ASN A 349 -6.50 -19.89 9.33
CA ASN A 349 -6.40 -21.27 8.83
C ASN A 349 -5.07 -21.92 9.21
N GLU A 350 -3.96 -21.19 9.16
CA GLU A 350 -2.65 -21.70 9.62
C GLU A 350 -2.68 -22.04 11.11
N ILE A 351 -3.27 -21.18 11.95
CA ILE A 351 -3.42 -21.44 13.38
C ILE A 351 -4.26 -22.71 13.62
N GLU A 352 -5.37 -22.86 12.91
CA GLU A 352 -6.21 -24.06 13.01
C GLU A 352 -5.49 -25.34 12.55
N TYR A 353 -4.71 -25.25 11.46
CA TYR A 353 -3.92 -26.39 10.97
C TYR A 353 -2.88 -26.82 11.99
N ARG A 354 -2.06 -25.89 12.51
CA ARG A 354 -1.05 -26.20 13.54
C ARG A 354 -1.69 -26.77 14.81
N LYS A 355 -2.87 -26.26 15.19
CA LYS A 355 -3.61 -26.79 16.34
C LYS A 355 -4.04 -28.24 16.13
N LYS A 356 -4.57 -28.58 14.95
CA LYS A 356 -4.94 -29.97 14.62
C LYS A 356 -3.73 -30.90 14.63
N GLU A 357 -2.60 -30.45 14.10
CA GLU A 357 -1.37 -31.24 14.09
C GLU A 357 -0.89 -31.54 15.52
N LEU A 358 -0.91 -30.54 16.41
CA LEU A 358 -0.59 -30.74 17.83
C LEU A 358 -1.58 -31.68 18.53
N GLU A 359 -2.88 -31.54 18.27
CA GLU A 359 -3.92 -32.44 18.79
C GLU A 359 -3.69 -33.89 18.31
N GLU A 360 -3.35 -34.10 17.03
CA GLU A 360 -3.03 -35.43 16.50
C GLU A 360 -1.78 -36.03 17.15
N ARG A 361 -0.69 -35.27 17.30
CA ARG A 361 0.52 -35.73 17.99
C ARG A 361 0.20 -36.12 19.44
N GLN A 362 -0.64 -35.34 20.13
CA GLN A 362 -1.03 -35.63 21.49
C GLN A 362 -1.91 -36.88 21.61
N ILE A 363 -2.86 -37.09 20.69
CA ILE A 363 -3.65 -38.34 20.63
C ILE A 363 -2.73 -39.53 20.39
N LYS A 364 -1.78 -39.42 19.45
CA LYS A 364 -0.80 -40.49 19.18
C LYS A 364 0.05 -40.81 20.43
N LEU A 365 0.47 -39.79 21.19
CA LEU A 365 1.17 -39.99 22.45
C LEU A 365 0.29 -40.68 23.51
N GLU A 366 -0.96 -40.24 23.68
CA GLU A 366 -1.89 -40.79 24.67
C GLU A 366 -2.31 -42.24 24.35
N GLU A 367 -2.52 -42.57 23.07
CA GLU A 367 -3.00 -43.89 22.64
C GLU A 367 -1.87 -44.91 22.38
N ALA A 368 -0.80 -44.50 21.67
CA ALA A 368 0.30 -45.38 21.29
C ALA A 368 1.50 -45.32 22.26
N GLY A 369 1.56 -44.31 23.12
CA GLY A 369 2.67 -44.11 24.07
C GLY A 369 3.98 -43.69 23.40
N VAL A 370 3.90 -43.03 22.25
CA VAL A 370 5.05 -42.68 21.39
C VAL A 370 5.10 -41.17 21.17
N GLY A 371 6.26 -40.57 21.43
CA GLY A 371 6.52 -39.15 21.21
C GLY A 371 6.96 -38.85 19.78
N ILE A 372 6.17 -38.05 19.05
CA ILE A 372 6.55 -37.54 17.73
C ILE A 372 7.00 -36.10 17.91
N ARG A 373 8.28 -35.84 17.65
CA ARG A 373 8.94 -34.54 17.83
C ARG A 373 9.19 -33.86 16.49
N ASP A 374 9.13 -32.54 16.47
CA ASP A 374 9.59 -31.75 15.33
C ASP A 374 11.12 -31.52 15.33
N GLU A 375 11.64 -30.89 14.28
CA GLU A 375 13.08 -30.68 14.14
C GLU A 375 13.69 -29.86 15.29
N GLU A 376 12.97 -28.87 15.81
CA GLU A 376 13.45 -28.01 16.89
C GLU A 376 13.49 -28.78 18.22
N GLU A 377 12.46 -29.58 18.48
CA GLU A 377 12.38 -30.46 19.64
C GLU A 377 13.47 -31.55 19.61
N ILE A 378 13.77 -32.12 18.44
CA ILE A 378 14.85 -33.11 18.26
C ILE A 378 16.22 -32.47 18.51
N ILE A 379 16.45 -31.27 17.95
CA ILE A 379 17.70 -30.51 18.17
C ILE A 379 17.88 -30.21 19.65
N ALA A 380 16.85 -29.71 20.33
CA ALA A 380 16.90 -29.38 21.75
C ALA A 380 17.24 -30.61 22.60
N LEU A 381 16.64 -31.76 22.30
CA LEU A 381 16.90 -33.02 23.00
C LEU A 381 18.36 -33.48 22.85
N LEU A 382 18.92 -33.37 21.64
CA LEU A 382 20.32 -33.70 21.38
C LEU A 382 21.27 -32.70 22.07
N GLN A 383 20.91 -31.42 22.13
CA GLN A 383 21.70 -30.37 22.81
C GLN A 383 21.75 -30.61 24.32
N GLU A 384 20.58 -30.84 24.93
CA GLU A 384 20.47 -31.14 26.37
C GLU A 384 21.30 -32.36 26.74
N SER A 385 21.18 -33.44 25.97
CA SER A 385 21.93 -34.68 26.19
C SER A 385 23.44 -34.46 26.08
N THR A 386 23.87 -33.68 25.08
CA THR A 386 25.29 -33.36 24.87
C THR A 386 25.84 -32.47 26.01
N GLY A 387 25.04 -31.51 26.47
CA GLY A 387 25.39 -30.62 27.58
C GLY A 387 25.65 -31.39 28.87
N ILE A 388 24.79 -32.34 29.23
CA ILE A 388 24.95 -33.19 30.42
C ILE A 388 26.34 -33.87 30.43
N ILE A 389 26.79 -34.36 29.29
CA ILE A 389 28.05 -35.11 29.21
C ILE A 389 29.26 -34.18 29.24
N CYS A 390 29.15 -32.99 28.64
CA CYS A 390 30.19 -31.99 28.73
C CYS A 390 30.35 -31.50 30.17
N ASP A 391 29.24 -31.26 30.87
CA ASP A 391 29.22 -30.90 32.28
C ASP A 391 29.84 -32.00 33.16
N ASP A 392 29.52 -33.26 32.89
CA ASP A 392 30.15 -34.42 33.55
C ASP A 392 31.67 -34.42 33.38
N ILE A 393 32.17 -34.20 32.16
CA ILE A 393 33.62 -34.17 31.89
C ILE A 393 34.27 -32.98 32.60
N MET A 394 33.65 -31.81 32.55
CA MET A 394 34.14 -30.61 33.24
C MET A 394 34.18 -30.78 34.75
N TYR A 395 33.17 -31.42 35.33
CA TYR A 395 33.09 -31.68 36.76
C TYR A 395 34.22 -32.61 37.23
N GLU A 396 34.43 -33.73 36.55
CA GLU A 396 35.47 -34.71 36.90
C GLU A 396 36.89 -34.14 36.78
N LEU A 397 37.11 -33.24 35.80
CA LEU A 397 38.40 -32.63 35.54
C LEU A 397 38.60 -31.27 36.24
N TYR A 398 37.61 -30.81 37.02
CA TYR A 398 37.57 -29.46 37.60
C TYR A 398 38.78 -29.13 38.49
N TYR A 399 39.28 -30.11 39.26
CA TYR A 399 40.34 -29.89 40.24
C TYR A 399 41.74 -29.83 39.64
N ARG A 400 41.92 -30.13 38.35
CA ARG A 400 43.22 -30.15 37.70
C ARG A 400 43.64 -28.74 37.28
N SER A 401 44.61 -28.15 37.99
CA SER A 401 45.09 -26.78 37.73
C SER A 401 45.97 -26.64 36.48
N ASN A 402 46.41 -27.76 35.90
CA ASN A 402 47.29 -27.82 34.74
C ASN A 402 46.55 -27.80 33.39
N ILE A 403 45.20 -27.80 33.42
CA ILE A 403 44.37 -27.78 32.21
C ILE A 403 43.34 -26.65 32.26
N GLU A 404 43.06 -26.08 31.10
CA GLU A 404 41.97 -25.13 30.86
C GLU A 404 40.95 -25.79 29.93
N MET A 405 39.68 -25.75 30.35
CA MET A 405 38.57 -26.32 29.60
C MET A 405 37.65 -25.21 29.10
N THR A 406 37.21 -25.32 27.84
CA THR A 406 36.22 -24.44 27.24
C THR A 406 35.12 -25.29 26.62
N TYR A 407 33.89 -25.03 27.03
CA TYR A 407 32.69 -25.59 26.41
C TYR A 407 31.90 -24.48 25.74
N ASN A 408 31.54 -24.71 24.48
CA ASN A 408 30.60 -23.89 23.74
C ASN A 408 29.41 -24.78 23.41
N GLU A 409 28.22 -24.33 23.77
CA GLU A 409 26.99 -25.03 23.45
C GLU A 409 26.87 -25.22 21.93
N PRO A 410 26.72 -26.45 21.43
CA PRO A 410 26.79 -26.72 20.00
C PRO A 410 25.57 -26.15 19.29
N MET A 411 25.79 -25.28 18.31
CA MET A 411 24.77 -24.93 17.32
C MET A 411 24.79 -25.99 16.22
N PHE A 412 23.85 -26.96 16.25
CA PHE A 412 23.68 -28.02 15.24
C PHE A 412 23.21 -27.50 13.87
N ARG A 413 23.89 -26.48 13.33
CA ARG A 413 23.72 -25.91 11.99
C ARG A 413 25.06 -25.53 11.34
N ASN A 414 26.16 -25.50 12.10
CA ASN A 414 27.51 -25.17 11.62
C ASN A 414 28.45 -26.38 11.77
N ILE A 415 28.98 -26.86 10.65
CA ILE A 415 29.91 -28.00 10.60
C ILE A 415 31.31 -27.50 11.01
N ASN A 416 32.03 -28.30 11.81
CA ASN A 416 33.41 -28.07 12.26
C ASN A 416 33.63 -26.98 13.33
N GLU A 417 32.61 -26.61 14.11
CA GLU A 417 32.83 -25.77 15.29
C GLU A 417 33.37 -26.60 16.49
N PRO A 418 34.37 -26.07 17.23
CA PRO A 418 34.87 -26.71 18.44
C PRO A 418 33.84 -26.57 19.56
N MET A 419 33.14 -27.67 19.85
CA MET A 419 32.16 -27.78 20.93
C MET A 419 32.84 -27.83 22.29
N PHE A 420 33.91 -28.62 22.40
CA PHE A 420 34.62 -28.85 23.65
C PHE A 420 36.11 -28.83 23.42
N ARG A 421 36.85 -28.07 24.24
CA ARG A 421 38.30 -27.93 24.12
C ARG A 421 38.98 -28.05 25.48
N ILE A 422 39.99 -28.91 25.55
CA ILE A 422 40.86 -29.07 26.72
C ILE A 422 42.27 -28.67 26.28
N VAL A 423 42.85 -27.67 26.94
CA VAL A 423 44.21 -27.19 26.70
C VAL A 423 45.05 -27.46 27.93
N HIS A 424 46.22 -28.05 27.77
CA HIS A 424 47.17 -28.13 28.87
C HIS A 424 47.98 -26.82 28.95
N ASN A 425 48.13 -26.25 30.14
CA ASN A 425 48.69 -24.90 30.34
C ASN A 425 50.19 -24.81 30.01
N THR A 426 50.91 -25.90 30.25
CA THR A 426 52.37 -25.95 30.09
C THR A 426 52.86 -26.76 28.88
N ILE A 427 52.21 -27.88 28.59
CA ILE A 427 52.51 -28.73 27.43
C ILE A 427 51.63 -28.27 26.28
N ASP A 428 52.19 -28.12 25.07
CA ASP A 428 51.44 -27.81 23.84
C ASP A 428 50.59 -29.02 23.39
N SER A 429 49.60 -29.37 24.22
CA SER A 429 48.69 -30.49 24.09
C SER A 429 47.27 -29.95 24.15
N ILE A 430 46.50 -30.20 23.09
CA ILE A 430 45.13 -29.71 22.90
C ILE A 430 44.27 -30.91 22.47
N ILE A 431 43.17 -31.12 23.19
CA ILE A 431 42.09 -32.02 22.78
C ILE A 431 40.92 -31.16 22.34
N THR A 432 40.39 -31.42 21.15
CA THR A 432 39.24 -30.70 20.59
C THR A 432 38.18 -31.69 20.15
N VAL A 433 36.93 -31.48 20.55
CA VAL A 433 35.76 -32.22 20.07
C VAL A 433 34.95 -31.29 19.16
N ASN A 434 34.79 -31.70 17.91
CA ASN A 434 34.04 -30.95 16.90
C ASN A 434 32.74 -31.67 16.56
N VAL A 435 31.70 -30.89 16.27
CA VAL A 435 30.47 -31.41 15.64
C VAL A 435 30.75 -31.62 14.15
N GLY A 436 30.55 -32.86 13.71
CA GLY A 436 30.73 -33.33 12.33
C GLY A 436 29.41 -33.30 11.54
N ASP A 437 29.23 -34.30 10.67
CA ASP A 437 28.04 -34.40 9.84
C ASP A 437 26.78 -34.63 10.69
N GLN A 438 25.67 -34.04 10.25
CA GLN A 438 24.38 -34.11 10.93
C GLN A 438 23.26 -34.35 9.92
N ILE A 439 22.32 -35.21 10.29
CA ILE A 439 21.10 -35.49 9.57
C ILE A 439 19.96 -35.33 10.57
N ILE A 440 19.17 -34.27 10.45
CA ILE A 440 17.98 -34.08 11.27
C ILE A 440 16.77 -34.34 10.39
N ASN A 441 15.93 -35.29 10.80
CA ASN A 441 14.68 -35.64 10.15
C ASN A 441 13.57 -35.77 11.20
N ALA A 442 12.49 -35.01 11.01
CA ALA A 442 11.32 -34.99 11.90
C ALA A 442 10.15 -35.84 11.40
N GLU A 443 10.30 -36.55 10.27
CA GLU A 443 9.28 -37.50 9.80
C GLU A 443 9.09 -38.65 10.79
N GLU A 444 7.90 -39.24 10.81
CA GLU A 444 7.62 -40.44 11.60
C GLU A 444 8.49 -41.62 11.15
N ASP A 445 8.87 -42.49 12.09
CA ASP A 445 9.74 -43.65 11.85
C ASP A 445 11.12 -43.31 11.26
N SER A 446 11.53 -42.05 11.34
CA SER A 446 12.84 -41.58 10.85
C SER A 446 13.87 -41.47 11.97
N THR A 447 15.15 -41.53 11.61
CA THR A 447 16.27 -41.40 12.56
C THR A 447 17.09 -40.15 12.22
N SER A 448 17.32 -39.33 13.24
CA SER A 448 18.23 -38.19 13.21
C SER A 448 19.57 -38.57 13.80
N ASN A 449 20.68 -38.21 13.16
CA ASN A 449 22.04 -38.55 13.56
C ASN A 449 22.94 -37.32 13.65
N VAL A 450 23.81 -37.28 14.65
CA VAL A 450 24.85 -36.26 14.81
C VAL A 450 26.19 -36.93 15.09
N GLN A 451 27.22 -36.55 14.34
CA GLN A 451 28.58 -37.05 14.52
C GLN A 451 29.43 -36.11 15.39
N PHE A 452 30.21 -36.69 16.30
CA PHE A 452 31.20 -35.99 17.12
C PHE A 452 32.59 -36.53 16.83
N ASN A 453 33.52 -35.65 16.46
CA ASN A 453 34.87 -36.02 16.06
C ASN A 453 35.90 -35.47 17.07
N VAL A 454 36.76 -36.35 17.58
CA VAL A 454 37.79 -36.01 18.58
C VAL A 454 39.15 -35.88 17.92
N TYR A 455 39.85 -34.79 18.21
CA TYR A 455 41.19 -34.48 17.72
C TYR A 455 42.15 -34.25 18.88
N HIS A 456 43.39 -34.70 18.73
CA HIS A 456 44.52 -34.39 19.62
C HIS A 456 45.61 -33.72 18.79
N ASN A 457 46.00 -32.49 19.13
CA ASN A 457 46.95 -31.67 18.36
C ASN A 457 46.68 -31.71 16.85
N ASP A 458 45.43 -31.44 16.47
CA ASP A 458 44.90 -31.47 15.10
C ASP A 458 44.95 -32.84 14.38
N LYS A 459 45.25 -33.92 15.10
CA LYS A 459 45.20 -35.29 14.58
C LYS A 459 43.94 -36.00 15.06
N TYR A 460 43.17 -36.49 14.08
CA TYR A 460 41.95 -37.26 14.32
C TYR A 460 42.21 -38.52 15.17
N GLN A 461 41.42 -38.70 16.22
CA GLN A 461 41.51 -39.83 17.17
C GLN A 461 40.31 -40.78 17.06
N GLY A 462 39.11 -40.27 16.75
CA GLY A 462 37.90 -41.09 16.63
C GLY A 462 36.66 -40.26 16.37
N GLY A 463 35.60 -40.93 15.89
CA GLY A 463 34.31 -40.33 15.58
C GLY A 463 33.19 -41.16 16.20
N PHE A 464 32.19 -40.48 16.77
CA PHE A 464 31.09 -41.08 17.51
C PHE A 464 29.78 -40.55 16.94
N GLU A 465 28.85 -41.42 16.59
CA GLU A 465 27.56 -41.04 16.02
C GLU A 465 26.46 -41.26 17.06
N ILE A 466 25.63 -40.24 17.23
CA ILE A 466 24.57 -40.23 18.22
C ILE A 466 23.27 -40.08 17.46
N SER A 467 22.37 -41.03 17.67
CA SER A 467 21.14 -41.13 16.92
C SER A 467 19.92 -41.03 17.83
N TYR A 468 18.91 -40.34 17.33
CA TYR A 468 17.59 -40.27 17.91
C TYR A 468 16.58 -40.77 16.87
N THR A 469 15.80 -41.77 17.23
CA THR A 469 14.71 -42.28 16.39
C THR A 469 13.41 -41.59 16.79
N ASN A 470 12.77 -40.93 15.82
CA ASN A 470 11.48 -40.30 16.05
C ASN A 470 10.38 -41.36 16.12
N GLY A 471 9.40 -41.11 16.98
CA GLY A 471 8.25 -41.97 17.12
C GLY A 471 7.44 -42.08 15.82
N GLY A 472 6.76 -43.20 15.63
CA GLY A 472 5.79 -43.37 14.55
C GLY A 472 4.58 -44.17 14.99
N ALA A 473 3.40 -43.77 14.54
CA ALA A 473 2.15 -44.41 14.92
C ALA A 473 1.15 -44.48 13.76
N VAL A 474 0.54 -45.65 13.58
CA VAL A 474 -0.46 -45.89 12.52
C VAL A 474 -1.83 -46.11 13.13
N PHE A 475 -2.87 -45.59 12.48
CA PHE A 475 -4.25 -45.80 12.92
C PHE A 475 -4.71 -47.22 12.58
N CYS A 476 -5.13 -47.99 13.58
CA CYS A 476 -5.64 -49.34 13.41
C CYS A 476 -7.16 -49.34 13.34
N ASN A 477 -7.72 -49.51 12.13
CA ASN A 477 -9.17 -49.54 11.91
C ASN A 477 -9.92 -50.62 12.71
N GLU A 478 -9.25 -51.72 13.07
CA GLU A 478 -9.88 -52.81 13.84
C GLU A 478 -9.97 -52.50 15.33
N GLN A 479 -9.00 -51.76 15.87
CA GLN A 479 -8.92 -51.40 17.29
C GLN A 479 -9.48 -50.00 17.58
N GLY A 480 -9.64 -49.17 16.54
CA GLY A 480 -10.21 -47.82 16.63
C GLY A 480 -9.28 -46.82 17.32
N CYS A 481 -7.98 -47.11 17.39
CA CYS A 481 -6.96 -46.28 18.04
C CYS A 481 -5.64 -46.34 17.27
N TYR A 482 -4.74 -45.42 17.56
CA TYR A 482 -3.36 -45.46 17.10
C TYR A 482 -2.57 -46.56 17.79
N ILE A 483 -1.73 -47.25 17.03
CA ILE A 483 -0.79 -48.25 17.53
C ILE A 483 0.65 -47.85 17.16
N PRO A 484 1.64 -48.13 18.03
CA PRO A 484 3.02 -47.74 17.77
C PRO A 484 3.63 -48.59 16.65
N THR A 485 4.23 -47.93 15.67
CA THR A 485 5.08 -48.56 14.65
C THR A 485 6.52 -48.60 15.14
N THR A 486 7.03 -47.44 15.58
CA THR A 486 8.38 -47.26 16.13
C THR A 486 8.28 -46.47 17.42
N LYS A 487 9.04 -46.89 18.44
CA LYS A 487 9.15 -46.15 19.70
C LYS A 487 10.20 -45.06 19.56
N ASP A 488 9.93 -43.89 20.13
CA ASP A 488 10.94 -42.84 20.22
C ASP A 488 12.05 -43.26 21.19
N GLU A 489 13.31 -43.16 20.74
CA GLU A 489 14.46 -43.58 21.53
C GLU A 489 15.71 -42.78 21.18
N LEU A 490 16.45 -42.33 22.20
CA LEU A 490 17.77 -41.75 22.07
C LEU A 490 18.84 -42.83 22.30
N HIS A 491 19.64 -43.12 21.29
CA HIS A 491 20.74 -44.08 21.37
C HIS A 491 22.01 -43.41 21.91
N ALA A 492 22.06 -43.26 23.23
CA ALA A 492 23.14 -42.57 23.95
C ALA A 492 24.39 -43.44 24.23
N SER A 493 24.47 -44.70 23.77
CA SER A 493 25.58 -45.60 24.14
C SER A 493 26.96 -45.14 23.65
N GLU A 494 27.00 -44.39 22.55
CA GLU A 494 28.26 -43.86 22.01
C GLU A 494 28.81 -42.68 22.83
N PHE A 495 27.97 -42.00 23.62
CA PHE A 495 28.43 -40.94 24.51
C PHE A 495 29.40 -41.45 25.59
N GLU A 496 29.15 -42.63 26.16
CA GLU A 496 30.05 -43.24 27.14
C GLU A 496 31.42 -43.58 26.52
N ARG A 497 31.42 -43.97 25.24
CA ARG A 497 32.67 -44.24 24.51
C ARG A 497 33.44 -42.96 24.18
N LEU A 498 32.73 -41.88 23.83
CA LEU A 498 33.32 -40.56 23.65
C LEU A 498 33.98 -40.08 24.95
N LYS A 499 33.27 -40.17 26.08
CA LYS A 499 33.77 -39.83 27.43
C LYS A 499 35.01 -40.65 27.79
N ALA A 500 34.98 -41.96 27.58
CA ALA A 500 36.12 -42.85 27.84
C ALA A 500 37.35 -42.50 26.99
N LEU A 501 37.19 -42.14 25.71
CA LEU A 501 38.30 -41.73 24.86
C LEU A 501 38.93 -40.42 25.35
N ILE A 502 38.12 -39.44 25.74
CA ILE A 502 38.60 -38.16 26.26
C ILE A 502 39.42 -38.39 27.54
N TYR A 503 38.91 -39.18 28.49
CA TYR A 503 39.66 -39.48 29.72
C TYR A 503 40.97 -40.22 29.45
N PHE A 504 40.97 -41.20 28.54
CA PHE A 504 42.19 -41.89 28.14
C PHE A 504 43.23 -40.92 27.56
N LEU A 505 42.80 -39.98 26.71
CA LEU A 505 43.70 -38.97 26.14
C LEU A 505 44.23 -38.02 27.21
N VAL A 506 43.38 -37.60 28.16
CA VAL A 506 43.78 -36.72 29.26
C VAL A 506 44.78 -37.42 30.19
N GLU A 507 44.57 -38.69 30.54
CA GLU A 507 45.46 -39.44 31.42
C GLU A 507 46.83 -39.72 30.76
N VAL A 508 46.84 -40.12 29.49
CA VAL A 508 48.08 -40.55 28.80
C VAL A 508 48.85 -39.38 28.17
N ARG A 509 48.16 -38.34 27.70
CA ARG A 509 48.76 -37.24 26.90
C ARG A 509 48.79 -35.91 27.63
N MET A 510 48.17 -35.80 28.81
CA MET A 510 48.15 -34.59 29.65
C MET A 510 48.48 -34.97 31.10
N PRO A 511 49.71 -35.47 31.38
CA PRO A 511 50.10 -35.86 32.74
C PRO A 511 50.03 -34.66 33.69
N GLU A 512 49.73 -34.92 34.96
CA GLU A 512 49.75 -33.88 35.99
C GLU A 512 51.19 -33.53 36.35
N ILE A 513 51.51 -32.24 36.32
CA ILE A 513 52.83 -31.73 36.65
C ILE A 513 52.69 -30.95 37.95
N GLU A 514 53.15 -31.53 39.05
CA GLU A 514 53.34 -30.81 40.31
C GLU A 514 54.81 -30.36 40.40
N GLY A 515 55.06 -29.07 40.67
CA GLY A 515 56.40 -28.53 40.89
C GLY A 515 56.83 -27.37 39.98
N GLU A 516 57.99 -26.79 40.28
CA GLU A 516 58.60 -25.69 39.54
C GLU A 516 59.19 -26.14 38.20
N ILE A 517 59.03 -25.30 37.18
CA ILE A 517 59.55 -25.49 35.82
C ILE A 517 60.61 -24.44 35.57
N ALA A 518 61.71 -24.85 34.94
CA ALA A 518 62.82 -23.95 34.69
C ALA A 518 62.43 -22.82 33.72
N SER A 519 62.93 -21.61 33.97
CA SER A 519 62.77 -20.42 33.13
C SER A 519 63.59 -20.46 31.84
N PHE A 520 64.25 -21.57 31.53
CA PHE A 520 64.97 -21.77 30.27
C PHE A 520 64.32 -22.85 29.37
N PRO A 521 64.40 -22.69 28.04
CA PRO A 521 63.76 -23.62 27.13
C PRO A 521 64.58 -24.92 27.02
N CYS A 522 63.88 -26.04 26.80
CA CYS A 522 64.54 -27.31 26.49
C CYS A 522 65.39 -27.20 25.23
N VAL A 523 66.62 -27.71 25.25
CA VAL A 523 67.58 -27.62 24.13
C VAL A 523 67.06 -28.31 22.86
N LYS A 524 66.22 -29.34 23.01
CA LYS A 524 65.74 -30.15 21.88
C LYS A 524 64.42 -29.64 21.29
N CYS A 525 63.44 -29.32 22.11
CA CYS A 525 62.11 -28.90 21.65
C CYS A 525 61.85 -27.40 21.77
N ASN A 526 62.76 -26.65 22.40
CA ASN A 526 62.67 -25.22 22.63
C ASN A 526 61.44 -24.78 23.46
N ASN A 527 60.74 -25.72 24.10
CA ASN A 527 59.61 -25.44 25.00
C ASN A 527 60.11 -25.29 26.45
N PHE A 528 59.55 -24.35 27.19
CA PHE A 528 59.81 -24.10 28.61
C PHE A 528 59.05 -25.11 29.48
N THR A 529 59.47 -26.38 29.40
CA THR A 529 58.82 -27.51 30.09
C THR A 529 59.85 -28.41 30.78
N VAL A 530 61.00 -27.84 31.14
CA VAL A 530 62.08 -28.55 31.83
C VAL A 530 61.73 -28.61 33.31
N ASN A 531 61.65 -29.82 33.86
CA ASN A 531 61.37 -30.02 35.27
C ASN A 531 62.52 -29.48 36.14
N PHE A 532 62.20 -28.59 37.09
CA PHE A 532 63.15 -27.98 38.01
C PHE A 532 62.90 -28.39 39.48
N SER A 533 61.76 -29.02 39.76
CA SER A 533 61.43 -29.52 41.10
C SER A 533 61.91 -30.96 41.30
N SER A 534 62.43 -31.22 42.50
CA SER A 534 62.74 -32.56 43.00
C SER A 534 61.53 -33.29 43.61
N ASP A 535 60.36 -32.64 43.67
CA ASP A 535 59.20 -33.11 44.43
C ASP A 535 58.25 -33.98 43.62
N ASN A 536 58.53 -34.19 42.33
CA ASN A 536 57.74 -35.04 41.43
C ASN A 536 58.51 -36.28 40.96
N GLU A 537 57.82 -37.17 40.24
CA GLU A 537 58.39 -38.44 39.76
C GLU A 537 59.42 -38.28 38.63
N TYR A 538 59.69 -37.04 38.17
CA TYR A 538 60.59 -36.76 37.06
C TYR A 538 61.95 -36.28 37.57
N SER A 539 63.03 -36.64 36.85
CA SER A 539 64.36 -36.15 37.18
C SER A 539 64.50 -34.65 36.92
N ILE A 540 65.35 -33.98 37.68
CA ILE A 540 65.72 -32.57 37.47
C ILE A 540 66.38 -32.45 36.09
N GLY A 541 65.93 -31.49 35.28
CA GLY A 541 66.36 -31.31 33.89
C GLY A 541 65.53 -32.09 32.86
N TYR A 542 64.60 -32.96 33.28
CA TYR A 542 63.76 -33.74 32.37
C TYR A 542 62.73 -32.85 31.67
N CYS A 543 62.73 -32.81 30.34
CA CYS A 543 61.71 -32.08 29.57
C CYS A 543 60.43 -32.89 29.44
N LEU A 544 59.34 -32.34 29.99
CA LEU A 544 58.02 -32.97 30.04
C LEU A 544 57.34 -33.04 28.66
N SER A 545 57.74 -32.19 27.70
CA SER A 545 57.18 -32.20 26.33
C SER A 545 57.84 -33.22 25.38
N CYS A 546 59.16 -33.45 25.50
CA CYS A 546 59.91 -34.24 24.52
C CYS A 546 60.80 -35.34 25.12
N SER A 547 60.71 -35.53 26.44
CA SER A 547 61.43 -36.55 27.22
C SER A 547 62.97 -36.44 27.12
N HIS A 548 63.48 -35.24 26.82
CA HIS A 548 64.91 -34.97 26.75
C HIS A 548 65.43 -34.47 28.09
N GLU A 549 66.51 -35.06 28.59
CA GLU A 549 67.23 -34.56 29.76
C GLU A 549 68.10 -33.35 29.37
N ASN A 550 67.88 -32.23 30.03
CA ASN A 550 68.59 -30.97 29.87
C ASN A 550 69.56 -30.80 31.03
N GLU A 551 70.72 -30.22 30.76
CA GLU A 551 71.65 -29.84 31.82
C GLU A 551 71.06 -28.67 32.62
N VAL A 552 71.09 -28.79 33.94
CA VAL A 552 70.70 -27.75 34.90
C VAL A 552 71.98 -27.35 35.61
N GLY A 553 72.32 -26.05 35.58
CA GLY A 553 73.54 -25.56 36.18
C GLY A 553 73.49 -25.56 37.70
N GLU A 554 74.64 -25.70 38.35
CA GLU A 554 74.77 -25.61 39.80
C GLU A 554 75.56 -24.37 40.21
N CYS A 555 75.27 -23.84 41.40
CA CYS A 555 76.02 -22.74 41.98
C CYS A 555 77.42 -23.23 42.36
N LEU A 556 78.46 -22.66 41.75
CA LEU A 556 79.87 -22.98 41.98
C LEU A 556 80.36 -22.78 43.43
N ARG A 557 79.52 -22.21 44.30
CA ARG A 557 79.84 -21.96 45.70
C ARG A 557 78.97 -22.71 46.70
N CYS A 558 77.65 -22.75 46.50
CA CYS A 558 76.72 -23.38 47.44
C CYS A 558 76.04 -24.63 46.87
N GLU A 559 76.37 -25.03 45.63
CA GLU A 559 75.83 -26.21 44.95
C GLU A 559 74.29 -26.19 44.80
N GLU A 560 73.68 -25.03 44.97
CA GLU A 560 72.25 -24.81 44.75
C GLU A 560 71.94 -24.80 43.25
N LEU A 561 70.86 -25.44 42.84
CA LEU A 561 70.44 -25.50 41.44
C LEU A 561 70.12 -24.10 40.92
N LEU A 562 70.65 -23.79 39.75
CA LEU A 562 70.44 -22.52 39.08
C LEU A 562 69.40 -22.71 37.98
N ASP A 563 68.51 -21.73 37.86
CA ASP A 563 67.47 -21.68 36.82
C ASP A 563 68.06 -21.27 35.44
N HIS A 564 69.17 -21.90 35.04
CA HIS A 564 69.82 -21.79 33.75
C HIS A 564 70.75 -23.00 33.49
N PRO A 565 71.04 -23.35 32.22
CA PRO A 565 71.72 -24.60 31.87
C PRO A 565 73.25 -24.63 32.09
N HIS A 566 73.84 -23.58 32.66
CA HIS A 566 75.30 -23.47 32.86
C HIS A 566 75.64 -23.29 34.33
N ASP A 567 76.80 -23.72 34.80
CA ASP A 567 77.22 -23.45 36.18
C ASP A 567 77.54 -21.96 36.38
N GLY A 568 77.20 -21.43 37.56
CA GLY A 568 77.29 -20.00 37.84
C GLY A 568 77.30 -19.68 39.34
N PHE A 569 76.97 -18.45 39.72
CA PHE A 569 76.75 -18.07 41.11
C PHE A 569 75.27 -17.71 41.30
N CYS A 570 74.60 -18.24 42.32
CA CYS A 570 73.22 -17.84 42.64
C CYS A 570 73.17 -16.39 43.13
N GLU A 571 72.00 -15.73 43.05
CA GLU A 571 71.83 -14.32 43.43
C GLU A 571 72.35 -14.02 44.85
N SER A 572 72.10 -14.92 45.80
CA SER A 572 72.61 -14.82 47.17
C SER A 572 74.15 -14.87 47.25
N CYS A 573 74.78 -15.71 46.43
CA CYS A 573 76.23 -15.82 46.35
C CYS A 573 76.88 -14.64 45.60
N LEU A 574 76.21 -14.10 44.57
CA LEU A 574 76.61 -12.87 43.88
C LEU A 574 76.56 -11.66 44.82
N ILE A 575 75.46 -11.47 45.55
CA ILE A 575 75.33 -10.39 46.54
C ILE A 575 76.41 -10.50 47.62
N TYR A 576 76.73 -11.71 48.09
CA TYR A 576 77.82 -11.91 49.03
C TYR A 576 79.18 -11.50 48.43
N ILE A 577 79.45 -11.88 47.18
CA ILE A 577 80.72 -11.56 46.49
C ILE A 577 80.84 -10.05 46.23
N ASP A 578 79.76 -9.39 45.82
CA ASP A 578 79.71 -7.94 45.56
C ASP A 578 79.75 -7.09 46.85
N SER A 579 79.44 -7.69 48.01
CA SER A 579 79.52 -7.05 49.33
C SER A 579 80.91 -7.14 50.00
N GLN A 580 81.87 -7.81 49.36
CA GLN A 580 83.30 -7.84 49.75
C GLN A 580 84.09 -6.79 48.95
#